data_AF-D1KD13-F1
#
_entry.id   AF-D1KD13-F1
#
_cell.length_a   1.000
_cell.length_b   1.000
_cell.length_c   1.000
_cell.angle_alpha   90.00
_cell.angle_beta   90.00
_cell.angle_gamma   90.00
#
_symmetry.space_group_name_H-M   'P 1'
#
loop_
_entity.id
_entity.type
_entity.pdbx_description
1 polymer ?
#
loop_
_entity_poly.entity_id
_entity_poly.type
_entity_poly.pdbx_seq_one_letter_code
_entity_poly.pdbx_strand_id
1 'polypeptide(L)'
;MALGLSLNATAGGKGVSEVLDAVKNKANDVVESVVNSSLNDFANQFGEGNTEISVRKVKGDEASYSIITTQPLAPLSEDGSRLFWQGSLGSYDQNGDRRTTLNLGLGNRWLIDGEKAIVGINSFYDYEFSAKHKRMSLGGEYKRSNAELSVNKYWGY
;
A
#
# COMPACT_ATOMS: atom_id res chain seq x y z
N MET A 1 25.47 3.59 -10.56
CA MET A 1 24.75 4.25 -11.67
C MET A 1 23.64 3.31 -12.12
N ALA A 2 22.42 3.50 -11.61
CA ALA A 2 21.24 2.83 -12.17
C ALA A 2 20.84 3.61 -13.41
N LEU A 3 20.90 2.97 -14.58
CA LEU A 3 20.41 3.51 -15.84
C LEU A 3 18.90 3.71 -15.70
N GLY A 4 18.48 4.96 -15.53
CA GLY A 4 17.08 5.36 -15.56
C GLY A 4 16.52 5.07 -16.95
N LEU A 5 15.77 3.97 -17.07
CA LEU A 5 14.78 3.86 -18.12
C LEU A 5 13.65 4.81 -17.74
N SER A 6 13.74 6.07 -18.19
CA SER A 6 12.63 7.00 -18.15
C SER A 6 11.58 6.53 -19.16
N LEU A 7 10.69 5.63 -18.72
CA LEU A 7 9.38 5.52 -19.35
C LEU A 7 8.64 6.79 -18.95
N ASN A 8 8.61 7.77 -19.84
CA ASN A 8 7.73 8.92 -19.71
C ASN A 8 6.29 8.41 -19.68
N ALA A 9 5.75 8.21 -18.48
CA ALA A 9 4.34 8.07 -18.20
C ALA A 9 3.67 9.46 -18.32
N THR A 10 3.89 10.15 -19.44
CA THR A 10 3.22 11.41 -19.73
C THR A 10 1.82 11.10 -20.23
N ALA A 11 0.82 11.25 -19.35
CA ALA A 11 -0.57 11.63 -19.62
C ALA A 11 -1.33 10.96 -20.80
N GLY A 12 -0.87 9.82 -21.30
CA GLY A 12 -1.48 9.05 -22.37
C GLY A 12 -1.23 7.58 -22.06
N GLY A 13 -2.25 6.92 -21.53
CA GLY A 13 -2.16 5.58 -20.94
C GLY A 13 -1.57 4.56 -21.89
N LYS A 14 -0.28 4.27 -21.72
CA LYS A 14 0.26 2.97 -22.13
C LYS A 14 -0.31 1.95 -21.17
N GLY A 15 -1.12 1.03 -21.67
CA GLY A 15 -1.67 -0.04 -20.85
C GLY A 15 -0.53 -0.84 -20.20
N VAL A 16 -0.79 -1.43 -19.03
CA VAL A 16 0.18 -2.27 -18.30
C VAL A 16 0.79 -3.35 -19.21
N SER A 17 0.05 -3.80 -20.23
CA SER A 17 0.52 -4.72 -21.28
C SER A 17 1.68 -4.17 -22.12
N GLU A 18 1.62 -2.91 -22.56
CA GLU A 18 2.69 -2.31 -23.37
C GLU A 18 3.96 -2.11 -22.54
N VAL A 19 3.80 -1.76 -21.26
CA VAL A 19 4.89 -1.65 -20.29
C VAL A 19 5.56 -3.02 -20.11
N LEU A 20 4.77 -4.08 -19.96
CA LEU A 20 5.26 -5.45 -19.82
C LEU A 20 6.03 -5.93 -21.06
N ASP A 21 5.51 -5.65 -22.26
CA ASP A 21 6.17 -6.02 -23.51
C ASP A 21 7.52 -5.31 -23.68
N ALA A 22 7.62 -4.03 -23.28
CA ALA A 22 8.86 -3.26 -23.35
C ALA A 22 9.98 -3.82 -22.44
N VAL A 23 9.63 -4.48 -21.33
CA VAL A 23 10.59 -5.02 -20.35
C VAL A 23 10.69 -6.55 -20.36
N LYS A 24 9.95 -7.24 -21.24
CA LYS A 24 9.83 -8.71 -21.27
C LYS A 24 11.16 -9.46 -21.26
N ASN A 25 12.20 -8.92 -21.90
CA ASN A 25 13.53 -9.54 -22.01
C ASN A 25 14.56 -9.00 -21.00
N LYS A 26 14.15 -8.20 -20.01
CA LYS A 26 15.05 -7.64 -18.97
C LYS A 26 15.14 -8.54 -17.74
N ALA A 27 16.09 -8.26 -16.86
CA ALA A 27 16.21 -8.92 -15.54
C ALA A 27 14.92 -8.75 -14.73
N ASN A 28 14.61 -9.71 -13.86
CA ASN A 28 13.35 -9.73 -13.09
C ASN A 28 13.17 -8.48 -12.24
N ASP A 29 14.22 -8.03 -11.54
CA ASP A 29 14.16 -6.81 -10.71
C ASP A 29 13.79 -5.56 -11.53
N VAL A 30 14.24 -5.48 -12.79
CA VAL A 30 13.89 -4.38 -13.71
C VAL A 30 12.44 -4.47 -14.12
N VAL A 31 11.95 -5.68 -14.44
CA VAL A 31 10.54 -5.90 -14.77
C VAL A 31 9.65 -5.51 -13.60
N GLU A 32 9.96 -5.99 -12.39
CA GLU A 32 9.20 -5.72 -11.18
C GLU A 32 9.18 -4.23 -10.85
N SER A 33 10.34 -3.56 -10.89
CA SER A 33 10.43 -2.12 -10.63
C SER A 33 9.58 -1.30 -11.59
N VAL A 34 9.64 -1.59 -12.89
CA VAL A 34 8.90 -0.82 -13.91
C VAL A 34 7.40 -1.10 -13.83
N VAL A 35 7.00 -2.36 -13.65
CA VAL A 35 5.60 -2.75 -13.48
C VAL A 35 5.00 -2.11 -12.23
N ASN A 36 5.70 -2.18 -11.09
CA ASN A 36 5.24 -1.57 -9.84
C ASN A 36 5.13 -0.05 -10.00
N SER A 37 6.13 0.63 -10.57
CA SER A 37 6.03 2.07 -10.83
C SER A 37 4.79 2.41 -11.66
N SER A 38 4.58 1.73 -12.78
CA SER A 38 3.42 1.98 -13.64
C SER A 38 2.08 1.73 -12.95
N LEU A 39 1.98 0.68 -12.14
CA LEU A 39 0.76 0.37 -11.38
C LEU A 39 0.49 1.42 -10.29
N ASN A 40 1.54 1.87 -9.59
CA ASN A 40 1.46 2.92 -8.59
C ASN A 40 1.09 4.27 -9.22
N ASP A 41 1.73 4.65 -10.31
CA ASP A 41 1.42 5.89 -11.05
C ASP A 41 -0.02 5.88 -11.56
N PHE A 42 -0.51 4.73 -12.01
CA PHE A 42 -1.91 4.57 -12.40
C PHE A 42 -2.86 4.67 -11.20
N ALA A 43 -2.60 3.92 -10.14
CA ALA A 43 -3.49 3.87 -8.99
C ALA A 43 -3.60 5.23 -8.26
N ASN A 44 -2.50 5.96 -8.15
CA ASN A 44 -2.45 7.27 -7.49
C ASN A 44 -2.98 8.43 -8.36
N GLN A 45 -3.45 8.16 -9.58
CA GLN A 45 -4.29 9.12 -10.32
C GLN A 45 -5.71 9.20 -9.75
N PHE A 46 -6.12 8.22 -8.92
CA PHE A 46 -7.46 8.13 -8.39
C PHE A 46 -7.49 8.39 -6.88
N GLY A 47 -8.23 9.43 -6.49
CA GLY A 47 -8.37 9.84 -5.09
C GLY A 47 -7.20 10.70 -4.60
N GLU A 48 -7.38 11.29 -3.42
CA GLU A 48 -6.37 12.12 -2.76
C GLU A 48 -5.47 11.31 -1.81
N GLY A 49 -5.75 10.01 -1.68
CA GLY A 49 -4.99 9.09 -0.86
C GLY A 49 -3.77 8.52 -1.57
N ASN A 50 -3.17 7.51 -0.94
CA ASN A 50 -2.02 6.81 -1.47
C ASN A 50 -2.35 5.33 -1.64
N THR A 51 -2.15 4.81 -2.84
CA THR A 51 -2.27 3.40 -3.18
C THR A 51 -0.91 2.87 -3.60
N GLU A 52 -0.46 1.81 -2.94
CA GLU A 52 0.74 1.07 -3.26
C GLU A 52 0.38 -0.32 -3.81
N ILE A 53 0.79 -0.60 -5.04
CA ILE A 53 0.69 -1.90 -5.70
C ILE A 53 2.10 -2.45 -5.86
N SER A 54 2.30 -3.68 -5.38
CA SER A 54 3.55 -4.42 -5.44
C SER A 54 3.30 -5.80 -6.05
N VAL A 55 4.03 -6.12 -7.11
CA VAL A 55 4.08 -7.44 -7.74
C VAL A 55 5.53 -7.91 -7.73
N ARG A 56 5.75 -9.17 -7.34
CA ARG A 56 7.05 -9.83 -7.28
C ARG A 56 6.99 -11.20 -7.93
N LYS A 57 8.15 -11.71 -8.37
CA LYS A 57 8.31 -12.98 -9.07
C LYS A 57 7.43 -13.06 -10.32
N VAL A 58 7.37 -11.97 -11.09
CA VAL A 58 6.50 -11.81 -12.28
C VAL A 58 6.76 -12.87 -13.36
N LYS A 59 7.98 -13.43 -13.42
CA LYS A 59 8.38 -14.47 -14.40
C LYS A 59 8.43 -15.88 -13.82
N GLY A 60 7.49 -16.26 -12.95
CA GLY A 60 7.38 -17.63 -12.41
C GLY A 60 6.02 -17.90 -11.77
N ASP A 61 5.80 -19.16 -11.36
CA ASP A 61 4.52 -19.64 -10.81
C ASP A 61 4.24 -19.16 -9.36
N GLU A 62 5.26 -18.57 -8.73
CA GLU A 62 5.23 -18.06 -7.34
C GLU A 62 4.93 -16.55 -7.27
N ALA A 63 4.27 -16.00 -8.30
CA ALA A 63 3.94 -14.58 -8.35
C ALA A 63 3.21 -14.15 -7.07
N SER A 64 3.74 -13.12 -6.41
CA SER A 64 3.18 -12.54 -5.20
C SER A 64 2.72 -11.12 -5.49
N TYR A 65 1.56 -10.75 -4.98
CA TYR A 65 1.00 -9.41 -5.16
C TYR A 65 0.49 -8.83 -3.86
N SER A 66 0.55 -7.51 -3.75
CA SER A 66 0.02 -6.73 -2.64
C SER A 66 -0.55 -5.43 -3.17
N ILE A 67 -1.72 -5.08 -2.68
CA ILE A 67 -2.34 -3.77 -2.87
C ILE A 67 -2.56 -3.22 -1.46
N ILE A 68 -2.05 -2.04 -1.18
CA ILE A 68 -2.28 -1.31 0.07
C ILE A 68 -2.80 0.05 -0.33
N THR A 69 -3.88 0.52 0.29
CA THR A 69 -4.43 1.83 0.00
C THR A 69 -4.83 2.53 1.29
N THR A 70 -4.55 3.81 1.37
CA THR A 70 -5.00 4.70 2.44
C THR A 70 -5.67 5.88 1.79
N GLN A 71 -6.97 6.03 2.01
CA GLN A 71 -7.77 7.05 1.34
C GLN A 71 -8.50 7.91 2.37
N PRO A 72 -8.48 9.24 2.22
CA PRO A 72 -9.30 10.11 3.04
C PRO A 72 -10.78 9.81 2.79
N LEU A 73 -11.57 9.72 3.86
CA LEU A 73 -13.03 9.61 3.79
C LEU A 73 -13.69 10.99 3.77
N ALA A 74 -12.98 12.01 4.25
CA ALA A 74 -13.39 13.40 4.24
C ALA A 74 -12.16 14.28 3.96
N PRO A 75 -12.37 15.50 3.42
CA PRO A 75 -11.33 16.52 3.38
C PRO A 75 -10.73 16.79 4.77
N LEU A 76 -9.58 17.47 4.81
CA LEU A 76 -9.04 17.95 6.08
C LEU A 76 -10.07 18.87 6.73
N SER A 77 -10.43 18.56 7.98
CA SER A 77 -11.38 19.36 8.75
C SER A 77 -10.70 20.62 9.27
N GLU A 78 -11.48 21.65 9.63
CA GLU A 78 -10.96 22.92 10.14
C GLU A 78 -10.16 22.76 11.45
N ASP A 79 -10.44 21.71 12.21
CA ASP A 79 -9.73 21.34 13.44
C ASP A 79 -8.41 20.58 13.18
N GLY A 80 -8.00 20.44 11.92
CA GLY A 80 -6.80 19.71 11.52
C GLY A 80 -6.95 18.19 11.57
N SER A 81 -8.19 17.67 11.70
CA SER A 81 -8.46 16.24 11.70
C SER A 81 -8.72 15.67 10.29
N ARG A 82 -8.32 14.41 10.07
CA ARG A 82 -8.52 13.69 8.81
C ARG A 82 -8.91 12.25 9.08
N LEU A 83 -10.17 11.96 8.80
CA LEU A 83 -10.70 10.60 8.77
C LEU A 83 -10.27 9.89 7.49
N PHE A 84 -9.79 8.66 7.64
CA PHE A 84 -9.36 7.83 6.51
C PHE A 84 -9.78 6.38 6.70
N TRP A 85 -9.87 5.67 5.58
CA TRP A 85 -9.88 4.21 5.58
C TRP A 85 -8.57 3.71 5.00
N GLN A 86 -8.14 2.56 5.51
CA GLN A 86 -6.96 1.87 5.01
C GLN A 86 -7.32 0.42 4.71
N GLY A 87 -6.95 -0.05 3.53
CA GLY A 87 -7.18 -1.41 3.12
C GLY A 87 -5.92 -2.03 2.56
N SER A 88 -5.76 -3.33 2.75
CA SER A 88 -4.76 -4.10 2.01
C SER A 88 -5.26 -5.48 1.64
N LEU A 89 -4.87 -5.92 0.45
CA LEU A 89 -5.09 -7.28 -0.02
C LEU A 89 -3.75 -7.78 -0.56
N GLY A 90 -3.25 -8.87 0.00
CA GLY A 90 -2.01 -9.49 -0.43
C GLY A 90 -2.17 -10.98 -0.62
N SER A 91 -1.45 -11.53 -1.59
CA SER A 91 -1.32 -12.96 -1.79
C SER A 91 0.14 -13.29 -2.02
N TYR A 92 0.66 -14.22 -1.23
CA TYR A 92 2.08 -14.57 -1.20
C TYR A 92 2.25 -16.08 -1.19
N ASP A 93 3.26 -16.56 -1.91
CA ASP A 93 3.71 -17.94 -1.77
C ASP A 93 4.54 -18.09 -0.50
N GLN A 94 4.15 -19.02 0.37
CA GLN A 94 4.89 -19.38 1.57
C GLN A 94 5.16 -20.89 1.56
N ASN A 95 6.35 -21.25 1.06
CA ASN A 95 6.82 -22.64 0.97
C ASN A 95 5.87 -23.56 0.18
N GLY A 96 5.29 -23.08 -0.92
CA GLY A 96 4.37 -23.84 -1.77
C GLY A 96 2.90 -23.72 -1.38
N ASP A 97 2.58 -23.10 -0.24
CA ASP A 97 1.21 -22.75 0.15
C ASP A 97 0.93 -21.28 -0.15
N ARG A 98 -0.18 -21.02 -0.85
CA ARG A 98 -0.63 -19.65 -1.11
C ARG A 98 -1.37 -19.11 0.11
N ARG A 99 -0.86 -18.02 0.69
CA ARG A 99 -1.54 -17.27 1.76
C ARG A 99 -2.10 -15.97 1.22
N THR A 100 -3.41 -15.79 1.41
CA THR A 100 -4.11 -14.54 1.06
C THR A 100 -4.60 -13.86 2.32
N THR A 101 -4.26 -12.59 2.47
CA THR A 101 -4.61 -11.76 3.63
C THR A 101 -5.33 -10.51 3.18
N LEU A 102 -6.44 -10.20 3.84
CA LEU A 102 -7.18 -8.95 3.72
C LEU A 102 -7.08 -8.20 5.05
N ASN A 103 -6.71 -6.93 5.03
CA ASN A 103 -6.77 -6.07 6.21
C ASN A 103 -7.59 -4.83 5.86
N LEU A 104 -8.55 -4.48 6.70
CA LEU A 104 -9.41 -3.31 6.53
C LEU A 104 -9.44 -2.53 7.82
N GLY A 105 -9.26 -1.22 7.73
CA GLY A 105 -9.20 -0.37 8.89
C GLY A 105 -9.72 1.02 8.64
N LEU A 106 -10.01 1.69 9.75
CA LEU A 106 -10.40 3.07 9.82
C LEU A 106 -9.47 3.77 10.79
N GLY A 107 -9.17 5.03 10.52
CA GLY A 107 -8.38 5.82 11.42
C GLY A 107 -8.71 7.29 11.33
N ASN A 108 -8.32 8.01 12.36
CA ASN A 108 -8.38 9.46 12.39
C ASN A 108 -7.01 10.00 12.81
N ARG A 109 -6.54 11.01 12.09
CA ARG A 109 -5.27 11.71 12.34
C ARG A 109 -5.55 13.17 12.61
N TRP A 110 -4.81 13.75 13.54
CA TRP A 110 -4.85 15.17 13.87
C TRP A 110 -3.47 15.77 13.67
N LEU A 111 -3.43 16.87 12.93
CA LEU A 111 -2.25 17.73 12.83
C LEU A 111 -2.15 18.57 14.10
N ILE A 112 -1.04 18.44 14.80
CA ILE A 112 -0.75 19.15 16.05
C ILE A 112 0.59 19.90 15.94
N ASP A 113 0.88 20.75 16.93
CA ASP A 113 2.14 21.52 16.98
C ASP A 113 2.36 22.38 15.72
N GLY A 114 1.28 23.03 15.24
CA GLY A 114 1.30 23.81 14.00
C GLY A 114 1.66 22.95 12.78
N GLU A 115 1.02 21.78 12.64
CA GLU A 115 1.19 20.81 11.55
C GLU A 115 2.56 20.11 11.50
N LYS A 116 3.38 20.25 12.54
CA LYS A 116 4.71 19.61 12.63
C LYS A 116 4.66 18.19 13.15
N ALA A 117 3.56 17.80 13.80
CA ALA A 117 3.36 16.46 14.30
C ALA A 117 1.95 15.96 13.98
N ILE A 118 1.82 14.64 13.88
CA ILE A 118 0.57 13.91 13.69
C ILE A 118 0.36 13.05 14.91
N VAL A 119 -0.82 13.13 15.51
CA VAL A 119 -1.33 12.09 16.41
C VAL A 119 -2.45 11.36 15.69
N GLY A 120 -2.55 10.06 15.86
CA GLY A 120 -3.64 9.31 15.26
C GLY A 120 -4.07 8.12 16.08
N ILE A 121 -5.30 7.69 15.81
CA ILE A 121 -5.81 6.39 16.24
C ILE A 121 -6.24 5.61 15.02
N ASN A 122 -6.09 4.30 15.07
CA ASN A 122 -6.53 3.41 14.02
C ASN A 122 -7.16 2.15 14.60
N SER A 123 -8.06 1.56 13.84
CA SER A 123 -8.63 0.25 14.09
C SER A 123 -8.50 -0.57 12.82
N PHE A 124 -8.13 -1.84 12.97
CA PHE A 124 -8.02 -2.76 11.85
C PHE A 124 -8.71 -4.07 12.14
N TYR A 125 -9.23 -4.67 11.08
CA TYR A 125 -9.74 -6.02 11.01
C TYR A 125 -8.97 -6.76 9.91
N ASP A 126 -8.27 -7.80 10.33
CA ASP A 126 -7.44 -8.66 9.51
C ASP A 126 -8.14 -10.01 9.31
N TYR A 127 -8.16 -10.50 8.08
CA TYR A 127 -8.65 -11.82 7.72
C TYR A 127 -7.66 -12.54 6.83
N GLU A 128 -7.19 -13.69 7.29
CA GLU A 128 -6.38 -14.59 6.49
C GLU A 128 -7.23 -15.74 5.96
N PHE A 129 -7.34 -15.85 4.64
CA PHE A 129 -8.23 -16.82 4.00
C PHE A 129 -7.77 -18.27 4.18
N SER A 130 -6.47 -18.53 4.13
CA SER A 130 -5.91 -19.88 4.17
C SER A 130 -6.08 -20.52 5.55
N ALA A 131 -5.73 -19.79 6.62
CA ALA A 131 -5.91 -20.24 7.99
C ALA A 131 -7.30 -19.92 8.59
N LYS A 132 -8.13 -19.13 7.90
CA LYS A 132 -9.40 -18.56 8.38
C LYS A 132 -9.27 -17.78 9.69
N HIS A 133 -8.10 -17.22 9.92
CA HIS A 133 -7.75 -16.45 11.11
C HIS A 133 -8.32 -15.05 11.03
N LYS A 134 -8.77 -14.56 12.19
CA LYS A 134 -9.43 -13.26 12.35
C LYS A 134 -8.76 -12.53 13.48
N ARG A 135 -8.21 -11.37 13.17
CA ARG A 135 -7.56 -10.52 14.15
C ARG A 135 -8.14 -9.12 14.05
N MET A 136 -8.38 -8.51 15.20
CA MET A 136 -8.73 -7.11 15.29
C MET A 136 -7.61 -6.39 16.03
N SER A 137 -7.34 -5.15 15.65
CA SER A 137 -6.36 -4.34 16.36
C SER A 137 -6.84 -2.90 16.54
N LEU A 138 -6.30 -2.28 17.58
CA LEU A 138 -6.42 -0.85 17.84
C LEU A 138 -5.02 -0.30 18.03
N GLY A 139 -4.73 0.77 17.31
CA GLY A 139 -3.43 1.42 17.31
C GLY A 139 -3.53 2.89 17.66
N GLY A 140 -2.48 3.39 18.30
CA GLY A 140 -2.19 4.81 18.42
C GLY A 140 -0.87 5.11 17.73
N GLU A 141 -0.79 6.26 17.06
CA GLU A 141 0.43 6.73 16.40
C GLU A 141 0.73 8.18 16.80
N TYR A 142 2.02 8.48 16.91
CA TYR A 142 2.58 9.81 17.01
C TYR A 142 3.73 9.92 16.01
N LYS A 143 3.64 10.86 15.08
CA LYS A 143 4.66 11.08 14.05
C LYS A 143 5.12 12.52 14.04
N ARG A 144 6.43 12.71 13.88
CA ARG A 144 7.09 13.99 13.66
C ARG A 144 8.18 13.78 12.62
N SER A 145 8.71 14.86 12.05
CA SER A 145 9.78 14.80 11.03
C SER A 145 11.01 13.98 11.44
N ASN A 146 11.30 13.88 12.74
CA ASN A 146 12.47 13.19 13.27
C ASN A 146 12.16 11.95 14.12
N ALA A 147 10.88 11.61 14.35
CA ALA A 147 10.50 10.52 15.23
C ALA A 147 9.11 9.97 14.88
N GLU A 148 8.97 8.64 14.90
CA GLU A 148 7.69 7.95 14.79
C GLU A 148 7.56 6.96 15.95
N LEU A 149 6.41 7.01 16.62
CA LEU A 149 6.03 6.13 17.71
C LEU A 149 4.66 5.53 17.39
N SER A 150 4.56 4.22 17.46
CA SER A 150 3.33 3.49 17.18
C SER A 150 3.12 2.40 18.22
N VAL A 151 1.91 2.32 18.76
CA VAL A 151 1.52 1.28 19.72
C VAL A 151 0.28 0.59 19.18
N ASN A 152 0.33 -0.73 19.03
CA ASN A 152 -0.78 -1.52 18.53
C ASN A 152 -1.12 -2.61 19.53
N LYS A 153 -2.41 -2.77 19.81
CA LYS A 153 -2.93 -3.87 20.60
C LYS A 153 -3.77 -4.78 19.70
N TYR A 154 -3.46 -6.06 19.75
CA TYR A 154 -4.08 -7.08 18.89
C TYR A 154 -4.96 -8.00 19.72
N TRP A 155 -6.09 -8.40 19.15
CA TRP A 155 -7.02 -9.38 19.70
C TRP A 155 -7.44 -10.36 18.61
N GLY A 156 -7.59 -11.65 18.95
CA GLY A 156 -8.01 -12.69 18.01
C GLY A 156 -6.89 -13.67 17.64
N TYR A 157 -7.27 -14.70 16.87
CA TYR A 157 -6.42 -15.79 16.40
C TYR A 157 -6.57 -15.96 14.89
#